data_AF-A0A1B6ID07-F1
#
_entry.id   AF-A0A1B6ID07-F1
#
_cell.length_a   1.000
_cell.length_b   1.000
_cell.length_c   1.000
_cell.angle_alpha   90.00
_cell.angle_beta   90.00
_cell.angle_gamma   90.00
#
_symmetry.space_group_name_H-M   'P 1'
#
loop_
_entity.id
_entity.type
_entity.pdbx_description
1 polymer ?
#
loop_
_entity_poly.entity_id
_entity_poly.type
_entity_poly.pdbx_seq_one_letter_code
_entity_poly.pdbx_strand_id
1 'polypeptide(L)'
;EAKRLIKAGVLPTHAFLFLQNDKHDEGEIHKAVRTVDTSPSILLEYDHSIYRLRELFKSSLKVVKIKDRTVEDLADLCARLAEKMPPRLAPKLFRVTLLGPRGSRRRTLAKLLSRNFNLVHVDMIHLINSAKMMENDIGDEVRFYDKNNYTYTKKLVFQLVKDRLEQ
;
A
#
# COMPACT_ATOMS: atom_id res chain seq x y z
N GLU A 1 -1.72 0.52 -11.20
CA GLU A 1 -0.63 1.24 -10.47
C GLU A 1 0.77 0.71 -10.80
N ALA A 2 1.02 -0.60 -10.79
CA ALA A 2 2.37 -1.14 -11.04
C ALA A 2 3.03 -0.78 -12.38
N LYS A 3 2.31 -0.74 -13.51
CA LYS A 3 2.88 -0.25 -14.78
C LYS A 3 3.40 1.18 -14.67
N ARG A 4 2.77 2.01 -13.82
CA ARG A 4 3.19 3.40 -13.58
C ARG A 4 4.43 3.46 -12.70
N LEU A 5 4.55 2.59 -11.69
CA LEU A 5 5.76 2.44 -10.89
C LEU A 5 6.96 2.10 -11.76
N ILE A 6 6.82 1.11 -12.65
CA ILE A 6 7.89 0.73 -13.60
C ILE A 6 8.23 1.90 -14.55
N LYS A 7 7.22 2.57 -15.12
CA LYS A 7 7.42 3.75 -15.99
C LYS A 7 8.08 4.93 -15.25
N ALA A 8 7.88 5.04 -13.94
CA ALA A 8 8.52 6.03 -13.08
C ALA A 8 9.91 5.59 -12.60
N GLY A 9 10.46 4.49 -13.14
CA GLY A 9 11.78 3.97 -12.77
C GLY A 9 11.81 3.20 -11.44
N VAL A 10 10.66 2.96 -10.82
CA VAL A 10 10.55 2.14 -9.60
C VAL A 10 10.54 0.67 -10.00
N LEU A 11 11.73 0.08 -10.04
CA LEU A 11 11.95 -1.35 -10.27
C LEU A 11 12.11 -2.05 -8.92
N PRO A 12 11.07 -2.75 -8.41
CA PRO A 12 11.19 -3.46 -7.15
C PRO A 12 12.20 -4.59 -7.31
N THR A 13 13.21 -4.60 -6.44
CA THR A 13 14.19 -5.69 -6.39
C THR A 13 13.58 -6.96 -5.79
N HIS A 14 12.60 -6.80 -4.91
CA HIS A 14 11.90 -7.88 -4.25
C HIS A 14 10.41 -7.51 -4.15
N ALA A 15 9.54 -8.40 -4.61
CA ALA A 15 8.10 -8.29 -4.42
C ALA A 15 7.61 -9.54 -3.68
N PHE A 16 6.70 -9.36 -2.72
CA PHE A 16 6.15 -10.48 -1.95
C PHE A 16 4.63 -10.43 -2.01
N LEU A 17 4.01 -11.57 -2.32
CA LEU A 17 2.57 -11.76 -2.24
C LEU A 17 2.29 -12.85 -1.22
N PHE A 18 1.66 -12.46 -0.11
CA PHE A 18 1.21 -13.38 0.93
C PHE A 18 -0.19 -13.88 0.60
N LEU A 19 -0.33 -15.19 0.44
CA LEU A 19 -1.61 -15.86 0.23
C LEU A 19 -1.94 -16.64 1.48
N GLN A 20 -2.99 -16.28 2.20
CA GLN A 20 -3.53 -17.14 3.25
C GLN A 20 -4.38 -18.21 2.56
N ASN A 21 -4.03 -19.48 2.75
CA ASN A 21 -4.95 -20.58 2.49
C ASN A 21 -6.21 -20.32 3.35
N ASP A 22 -7.42 -20.42 2.83
CA ASP A 22 -7.99 -21.69 2.38
C ASP A 22 -9.11 -21.47 1.37
N LYS A 23 -9.29 -22.49 0.51
CA LYS A 23 -10.45 -22.69 -0.36
C LYS A 23 -10.71 -21.57 -1.38
N HIS A 24 -10.23 -21.79 -2.60
CA HIS A 24 -10.99 -21.37 -3.79
C HIS A 24 -12.31 -22.16 -3.84
N ASP A 25 -13.19 -21.96 -2.86
CA ASP A 25 -14.62 -22.17 -3.01
C ASP A 25 -15.20 -20.78 -3.10
N GLU A 26 -15.64 -20.40 -4.28
CA GLU A 26 -16.17 -19.08 -4.62
C GLU A 26 -17.33 -18.64 -3.67
N GLY A 27 -17.87 -19.56 -2.87
CA GLY A 27 -18.96 -19.32 -1.91
C GLY A 27 -18.58 -18.76 -0.53
N GLU A 28 -17.35 -18.91 -0.02
CA GLU A 28 -17.04 -18.52 1.40
C GLU A 28 -16.45 -17.11 1.58
N ILE A 29 -16.02 -16.45 0.51
CA ILE A 29 -15.61 -15.02 0.55
C ILE A 29 -16.75 -14.13 1.10
N HIS A 30 -18.00 -14.57 0.95
CA HIS A 30 -19.20 -13.87 1.43
C HIS A 30 -19.39 -13.87 2.96
N LYS A 31 -18.66 -14.69 3.74
CA LYS A 31 -18.89 -14.81 5.19
C LYS A 31 -17.86 -14.07 6.06
N ALA A 32 -16.59 -14.03 5.67
CA ALA A 32 -15.56 -13.35 6.46
C ALA A 32 -15.53 -11.81 6.25
N VAL A 33 -16.17 -11.30 5.20
CA VAL A 33 -16.18 -9.88 4.82
C VAL A 33 -17.55 -9.23 5.07
N ARG A 34 -18.12 -9.45 6.27
CA ARG A 34 -19.43 -8.89 6.66
C ARG A 34 -19.34 -7.57 7.46
N THR A 35 -18.15 -7.01 7.67
CA THR A 35 -17.95 -5.80 8.50
C THR A 35 -17.52 -4.56 7.75
N VAL A 36 -17.37 -4.63 6.42
CA VAL A 36 -16.98 -3.49 5.57
C VAL A 36 -17.77 -3.61 4.29
N ASP A 37 -18.27 -2.50 3.72
CA ASP A 37 -18.97 -2.49 2.43
C ASP A 37 -18.14 -3.20 1.34
N THR A 38 -18.53 -4.44 1.05
CA THR A 38 -17.89 -5.30 0.03
C THR A 38 -18.79 -5.37 -1.18
N SER A 39 -18.90 -4.26 -1.90
CA SER A 39 -19.55 -4.32 -3.22
C SER A 39 -18.76 -5.30 -4.10
N PRO A 40 -19.43 -6.24 -4.81
CA PRO A 40 -18.77 -7.24 -5.66
C PRO A 40 -17.79 -6.63 -6.68
N SER A 41 -18.07 -5.42 -7.16
CA SER A 41 -17.21 -4.67 -8.07
C SER A 41 -15.83 -4.35 -7.48
N ILE A 42 -15.74 -4.01 -6.20
CA ILE A 42 -14.49 -3.66 -5.52
C ILE A 42 -13.58 -4.89 -5.36
N LEU A 43 -14.17 -6.06 -5.13
CA LEU A 43 -13.43 -7.32 -5.04
C LEU A 43 -12.89 -7.75 -6.41
N LEU A 44 -13.72 -7.67 -7.45
CA LEU A 44 -13.29 -7.99 -8.82
C LEU A 44 -12.16 -7.07 -9.32
N GLU A 45 -12.23 -5.76 -9.01
CA GLU A 45 -11.15 -4.81 -9.32
C GLU A 45 -9.84 -5.16 -8.61
N TYR A 46 -9.92 -5.63 -7.37
CA TYR A 46 -8.78 -6.03 -6.58
C TYR A 46 -8.12 -7.29 -7.15
N ASP A 47 -8.90 -8.31 -7.53
CA ASP A 47 -8.38 -9.55 -8.12
C ASP A 47 -7.71 -9.31 -9.48
N HIS A 48 -8.35 -8.48 -10.34
CA HIS A 48 -7.73 -8.04 -11.59
C HIS A 48 -6.42 -7.27 -11.36
N SER A 49 -6.35 -6.50 -10.27
CA SER A 49 -5.14 -5.77 -9.89
C SER A 49 -4.02 -6.70 -9.42
N ILE A 50 -4.33 -7.74 -8.64
CA ILE A 50 -3.37 -8.76 -8.22
C ILE A 50 -2.82 -9.52 -9.42
N TYR A 51 -3.69 -9.95 -10.36
CA TYR A 51 -3.24 -10.67 -11.55
C TYR A 51 -2.26 -9.82 -12.38
N ARG A 52 -2.59 -8.54 -12.59
CA ARG A 52 -1.69 -7.61 -13.29
C ARG A 52 -0.37 -7.39 -12.54
N LEU A 53 -0.40 -7.33 -11.22
CA LEU A 53 0.80 -7.22 -10.38
C LEU A 53 1.71 -8.45 -10.52
N ARG A 54 1.11 -9.64 -10.59
CA ARG A 54 1.83 -10.90 -10.81
C ARG A 54 2.57 -10.93 -12.14
N GLU A 55 1.89 -10.54 -13.21
CA GLU A 55 2.51 -10.49 -14.53
C GLU A 55 3.62 -9.44 -14.62
N LEU A 56 3.42 -8.27 -14.01
CA LEU A 56 4.39 -7.17 -14.09
C LEU A 56 5.66 -7.41 -13.28
N PHE A 57 5.56 -8.07 -12.15
CA PHE A 57 6.70 -8.33 -11.26
C PHE A 57 7.14 -9.79 -11.30
N LYS A 58 6.81 -10.53 -12.36
CA LYS A 58 7.08 -11.97 -12.50
C LYS A 58 8.54 -12.35 -12.22
N SER A 59 9.49 -11.48 -12.54
CA SER A 59 10.92 -11.71 -12.29
C SER A 59 11.36 -11.50 -10.83
N SER A 60 10.66 -10.68 -10.06
CA SER A 60 11.01 -10.31 -8.68
C SER A 60 10.00 -10.77 -7.63
N LEU A 61 8.87 -11.34 -8.06
CA LEU A 61 7.76 -11.71 -7.20
C LEU A 61 7.96 -13.09 -6.57
N LYS A 62 7.97 -13.11 -5.25
CA LYS A 62 7.89 -14.32 -4.44
C LYS A 62 6.48 -14.46 -3.86
N VAL A 63 5.79 -15.51 -4.27
CA VAL A 63 4.48 -15.86 -3.72
C VAL A 63 4.70 -16.75 -2.51
N VAL A 64 4.26 -16.29 -1.34
CA VAL A 64 4.40 -16.98 -0.06
C VAL A 64 3.01 -17.48 0.34
N LYS A 65 2.81 -18.79 0.27
CA LYS A 65 1.60 -19.44 0.79
C LYS A 65 1.72 -19.56 2.30
N ILE A 66 0.92 -18.78 2.98
CA ILE A 66 0.66 -18.89 4.41
C ILE A 66 -0.41 -19.97 4.52
N LYS A 67 -0.02 -21.19 4.91
CA LYS A 67 -0.94 -22.32 5.12
C LYS A 67 -1.85 -22.05 6.33
N ASP A 68 -1.80 -22.92 7.34
CA ASP A 68 -2.53 -22.79 8.60
C ASP A 68 -1.86 -21.80 9.56
N ARG A 69 -0.81 -21.10 9.11
CA ARG A 69 -0.09 -20.14 9.94
C ARG A 69 -0.85 -18.85 10.00
N THR A 70 -0.93 -18.29 11.20
CA THR A 70 -1.52 -16.98 11.40
C THR A 70 -0.59 -15.89 10.87
N VAL A 71 -1.12 -14.68 10.67
CA VAL A 71 -0.29 -13.53 10.28
C VAL A 71 0.70 -13.20 11.41
N GLU A 72 0.30 -13.45 12.66
CA GLU A 72 1.14 -13.33 13.85
C GLU A 72 2.33 -14.30 13.80
N ASP A 73 2.11 -15.58 13.49
CA ASP A 73 3.20 -16.57 13.36
C ASP A 73 4.21 -16.19 12.29
N LEU A 74 3.71 -15.58 11.20
CA LEU A 74 4.55 -15.13 10.11
C LEU A 74 5.38 -13.92 10.51
N ALA A 75 4.78 -12.97 11.24
CA ALA A 75 5.47 -11.81 11.77
C ALA A 75 6.60 -12.23 12.74
N ASP A 76 6.33 -13.18 13.63
CA ASP A 76 7.33 -13.73 14.56
C ASP A 76 8.47 -14.47 13.85
N LEU A 77 8.15 -15.20 12.77
CA LEU A 77 9.18 -15.83 11.95
C LEU A 77 10.06 -14.78 11.25
N CYS A 78 9.44 -13.76 10.66
CA CYS A 78 10.15 -12.67 10.00
C CYS A 78 11.03 -11.88 10.97
N ALA A 79 10.54 -11.60 12.18
CA ALA A 79 11.32 -10.93 13.23
C ALA A 79 12.57 -11.74 13.61
N ARG A 80 12.41 -13.03 13.90
CA ARG A 80 13.54 -13.93 14.21
C ARG A 80 14.55 -14.05 13.07
N LEU A 81 14.09 -14.04 11.82
CA LEU A 81 14.98 -14.07 10.65
C LEU A 81 15.71 -12.74 10.47
N ALA A 82 15.06 -11.61 10.74
CA ALA A 82 15.67 -10.30 10.68
C ALA A 82 16.76 -10.11 11.75
N GLU A 83 16.53 -10.59 12.97
CA GLU A 83 17.51 -10.55 14.07
C GLU A 83 18.78 -11.36 13.78
N LYS A 84 18.63 -12.52 13.12
CA LYS A 84 19.74 -13.43 12.81
C LYS A 84 20.59 -13.00 11.62
N MET A 85 20.14 -12.01 10.84
CA MET A 85 20.85 -11.57 9.63
C MET A 85 21.62 -10.29 9.94
N PRO A 86 22.97 -10.34 10.12
CA PRO A 86 23.73 -9.12 10.29
C PRO A 86 23.53 -8.23 9.05
N PRO A 87 23.34 -6.91 9.20
CA PRO A 87 23.20 -6.02 8.06
C PRO A 87 24.54 -5.96 7.31
N ARG A 88 24.71 -6.83 6.32
CA ARG A 88 25.96 -6.94 5.52
C ARG A 88 26.14 -5.81 4.51
N LEU A 89 25.22 -4.84 4.43
CA LEU A 89 25.30 -3.73 3.48
C LEU A 89 25.09 -2.38 4.18
N ALA A 90 25.70 -1.35 3.59
CA ALA A 90 25.51 0.06 3.91
C ALA A 90 24.01 0.39 4.14
N PRO A 91 23.70 1.36 5.04
CA PRO A 91 22.32 1.70 5.38
C PRO A 91 21.51 2.01 4.13
N LYS A 92 20.59 1.11 3.78
CA LYS A 92 19.68 1.31 2.65
C LYS A 92 18.51 2.15 3.10
N LEU A 93 18.26 3.26 2.40
CA LEU A 93 17.02 4.02 2.55
C LEU A 93 15.86 3.17 2.00
N PHE A 94 15.00 2.69 2.90
CA PHE A 94 13.87 1.86 2.53
C PHE A 94 12.72 2.70 1.97
N ARG A 95 12.28 2.39 0.75
CA ARG A 95 11.07 2.95 0.14
C ARG A 95 10.01 1.86 0.12
N VAL A 96 8.97 2.01 0.94
CA VAL A 96 7.95 0.99 1.17
C VAL A 96 6.59 1.48 0.72
N THR A 97 5.90 0.69 -0.10
CA THR A 97 4.51 0.94 -0.51
C THR A 97 3.63 -0.20 -0.03
N LEU A 98 2.61 0.10 0.76
CA LEU A 98 1.65 -0.89 1.27
C LEU A 98 0.39 -0.90 0.41
N LEU A 99 0.15 -2.04 -0.25
CA LEU A 99 -1.03 -2.28 -1.07
C LEU A 99 -1.93 -3.31 -0.37
N GLY A 100 -3.24 -3.09 -0.42
CA GLY A 100 -4.22 -3.99 0.19
C GLY A 100 -5.64 -3.44 0.07
N PRO A 101 -6.66 -4.29 0.20
CA PRO A 101 -8.05 -3.89 0.08
C PRO A 101 -8.47 -2.99 1.25
N ARG A 102 -9.65 -2.37 1.16
CA ARG A 102 -10.26 -1.71 2.32
C ARG A 102 -10.42 -2.75 3.45
N GLY A 103 -10.19 -2.33 4.69
CA GLY A 103 -10.23 -3.25 5.84
C GLY A 103 -8.93 -4.02 6.14
N SER A 104 -7.95 -4.08 5.21
CA SER A 104 -6.66 -4.77 5.40
C SER A 104 -5.73 -4.17 6.48
N ARG A 105 -6.17 -3.12 7.18
CA ARG A 105 -5.38 -2.38 8.18
C ARG A 105 -4.04 -1.84 7.67
N ARG A 106 -3.82 -1.76 6.35
CA ARG A 106 -2.60 -1.22 5.73
C ARG A 106 -2.21 0.18 6.24
N ARG A 107 -3.17 1.03 6.58
CA ARG A 107 -2.91 2.36 7.17
C ARG A 107 -2.36 2.27 8.59
N THR A 108 -2.93 1.38 9.41
CA THR A 108 -2.45 1.12 10.76
C THR A 108 -1.03 0.56 10.72
N LEU A 109 -0.79 -0.39 9.82
CA LEU A 109 0.54 -0.95 9.59
C LEU A 109 1.53 0.12 9.10
N ALA A 110 1.13 0.99 8.17
CA ALA A 110 1.97 2.09 7.68
C ALA A 110 2.44 3.02 8.81
N LYS A 111 1.53 3.38 9.73
CA LYS A 111 1.85 4.19 10.91
C LYS A 111 2.79 3.46 11.88
N LEU A 112 2.59 2.16 12.08
CA LEU A 112 3.45 1.33 12.92
C LEU A 112 4.87 1.24 12.33
N LEU A 113 4.99 0.98 11.02
CA LEU A 113 6.28 0.96 10.33
C LEU A 113 6.99 2.32 10.40
N SER A 114 6.25 3.42 10.20
CA SER A 114 6.81 4.77 10.31
C SER A 114 7.40 5.03 11.70
N ARG A 115 6.70 4.65 12.77
CA ARG A 115 7.20 4.80 14.15
C ARG A 115 8.39 3.91 14.46
N ASN A 116 8.33 2.63 14.07
CA ASN A 116 9.36 1.65 14.45
C ASN A 116 10.66 1.81 13.64
N PHE A 117 10.56 2.26 12.39
CA PHE A 117 11.71 2.37 11.49
C PHE A 117 12.06 3.82 11.12
N ASN A 118 11.47 4.80 11.82
CA ASN A 118 11.65 6.23 11.57
C ASN A 118 11.47 6.61 10.08
N LEU A 119 10.43 6.04 9.44
CA LEU A 119 10.12 6.30 8.02
C LEU A 119 9.11 7.44 7.90
N VAL A 120 9.18 8.21 6.80
CA VAL A 120 8.18 9.22 6.46
C VAL A 120 6.87 8.54 6.07
N HIS A 121 5.83 8.72 6.89
CA HIS A 121 4.49 8.25 6.59
C HIS A 121 3.79 9.18 5.58
N VAL A 122 3.42 8.63 4.42
CA VAL A 122 2.71 9.34 3.35
C VAL A 122 1.30 8.77 3.21
N ASP A 123 0.28 9.54 3.59
CA ASP A 123 -1.14 9.21 3.41
C ASP A 123 -1.83 10.32 2.64
N MET A 124 -2.35 9.99 1.45
CA MET A 124 -3.00 10.96 0.56
C MET A 124 -4.18 11.68 1.21
N ILE A 125 -4.99 10.98 2.00
CA ILE A 125 -6.15 11.62 2.66
C ILE A 125 -5.66 12.66 3.65
N HIS A 126 -4.59 12.34 4.38
CA HIS A 126 -4.00 13.28 5.33
C HIS A 126 -3.40 14.48 4.60
N LEU A 127 -2.62 14.26 3.53
CA LEU A 127 -2.03 15.35 2.74
C LEU A 127 -3.07 16.29 2.16
N ILE A 128 -4.16 15.74 1.61
CA ILE A 128 -5.26 16.53 1.07
C ILE A 128 -5.93 17.34 2.18
N ASN A 129 -6.26 16.72 3.32
CA ASN A 129 -6.90 17.43 4.44
C ASN A 129 -6.00 18.52 5.02
N SER A 130 -4.69 18.27 5.11
CA SER A 130 -3.71 19.28 5.52
C SER A 130 -3.65 20.43 4.52
N ALA A 131 -3.63 20.13 3.22
CA ALA A 131 -3.62 21.14 2.15
C ALA A 131 -4.89 22.00 2.17
N LYS A 132 -6.07 21.42 2.45
CA LYS A 132 -7.33 22.19 2.60
C LYS A 132 -7.28 23.26 3.68
N MET A 133 -6.48 23.05 4.72
CA MET A 133 -6.34 24.00 5.83
C MET A 133 -5.29 25.08 5.54
N MET A 134 -4.52 24.95 4.46
CA MET A 134 -3.52 25.94 4.07
C MET A 134 -4.18 27.11 3.34
N GLU A 135 -3.73 28.33 3.66
CA GLU A 135 -4.10 29.57 2.97
C GLU A 135 -3.09 29.85 1.86
N ASN A 136 -3.03 28.97 0.87
CA ASN A 136 -2.16 29.10 -0.29
C ASN A 136 -2.86 28.58 -1.57
N ASP A 137 -2.23 28.82 -2.72
CA ASP A 137 -2.76 28.43 -4.04
C ASP A 137 -3.13 26.93 -4.11
N ILE A 138 -2.32 26.07 -3.48
CA ILE A 138 -2.56 24.62 -3.42
C ILE A 138 -3.84 24.32 -2.61
N GLY A 139 -4.03 24.99 -1.48
CA GLY A 139 -5.21 24.86 -0.65
C GLY A 139 -6.48 25.36 -1.35
N ASP A 140 -6.39 26.47 -2.08
CA ASP A 140 -7.48 26.98 -2.91
C ASP A 140 -7.85 26.00 -4.04
N GLU A 141 -6.84 25.45 -4.71
CA GLU A 141 -7.04 24.46 -5.76
C GLU A 141 -7.74 23.21 -5.19
N VAL A 142 -7.26 22.65 -4.08
CA VAL A 142 -7.91 21.49 -3.43
C VAL A 142 -9.36 21.78 -3.04
N ARG A 143 -9.64 22.94 -2.42
CA ARG A 143 -11.01 23.35 -2.04
C ARG A 143 -11.91 23.49 -3.27
N PHE A 144 -11.40 24.00 -4.38
CA PHE A 144 -12.12 24.08 -5.64
C PHE A 144 -12.50 22.69 -6.17
N TYR A 145 -11.56 21.73 -6.21
CA TYR A 145 -11.88 20.37 -6.66
C TYR A 145 -12.95 19.71 -5.78
N ASP A 146 -12.85 19.87 -4.46
CA ASP A 146 -13.83 19.30 -3.52
C ASP A 146 -15.22 19.88 -3.69
N LYS A 147 -15.34 21.22 -3.76
CA LYS A 147 -16.63 21.91 -3.90
C LYS A 147 -17.39 21.47 -5.15
N ASN A 148 -16.65 21.12 -6.21
CA ASN A 148 -17.20 20.69 -7.49
C ASN A 148 -17.29 19.17 -7.64
N ASN A 149 -16.94 18.37 -6.62
CA ASN A 149 -16.84 16.91 -6.69
C ASN A 149 -15.95 16.40 -7.85
N TYR A 150 -14.87 17.13 -8.15
CA TYR A 150 -13.92 16.76 -9.19
C TYR A 150 -12.82 15.85 -8.66
N THR A 151 -12.23 15.07 -9.58
CA THR A 151 -11.04 14.29 -9.26
C THR A 151 -9.80 15.18 -9.33
N TYR A 152 -8.90 15.05 -8.35
CA TYR A 152 -7.67 15.84 -8.32
C TYR A 152 -6.79 15.56 -9.53
N THR A 153 -6.16 16.62 -10.05
CA THR A 153 -5.20 16.48 -11.13
C THR A 153 -3.94 15.76 -10.66
N LYS A 154 -3.28 15.07 -11.60
CA LYS A 154 -1.99 14.42 -11.34
C LYS A 154 -0.94 15.41 -10.87
N LYS A 155 -0.96 16.64 -11.40
CA LYS A 155 -0.03 17.71 -11.04
C LYS A 155 -0.15 18.06 -9.56
N LEU A 156 -1.39 18.27 -9.10
CA LEU A 156 -1.68 18.57 -7.70
C LEU A 156 -1.25 17.43 -6.76
N VAL A 157 -1.62 16.19 -7.09
CA VAL A 157 -1.24 15.01 -6.29
C VAL A 157 0.28 14.84 -6.23
N PHE A 158 0.97 15.02 -7.36
CA PHE A 158 2.44 14.91 -7.41
C PHE A 158 3.10 15.98 -6.55
N GLN A 159 2.61 17.22 -6.62
CA GLN A 159 3.12 18.33 -5.82
C GLN A 159 3.00 18.03 -4.32
N LEU A 160 1.81 17.63 -3.85
CA LEU A 160 1.57 17.30 -2.43
C LEU A 160 2.47 16.17 -1.92
N VAL A 161 2.70 15.14 -2.73
CA VAL A 161 3.58 14.03 -2.35
C VAL A 161 5.05 14.47 -2.34
N LYS A 162 5.47 15.27 -3.32
CA LYS A 162 6.84 15.80 -3.41
C LYS A 162 7.15 16.65 -2.18
N ASP A 163 6.29 17.60 -1.85
CA ASP A 163 6.46 18.51 -0.71
C ASP A 163 6.57 17.73 0.61
N ARG A 164 5.87 16.60 0.74
CA ARG A 164 5.97 15.74 1.92
C ARG A 164 7.27 14.94 2.00
N LEU A 165 7.84 14.56 0.86
CA LEU A 165 9.07 13.74 0.80
C LEU A 165 10.36 14.58 0.89
N GLU A 166 10.28 15.89 0.65
CA GLU A 166 11.40 16.83 0.73
C GLU A 166 11.54 17.50 2.11
N GLN A 167 10.59 17.28 3.02
CA GLN A 167 10.67 17.66 4.44
C GLN A 167 11.57 16.71 5.23
#